data_AF-A0A1G0HDZ0-F1
#
_entry.id   AF-A0A1G0HDZ0-F1
#
_cell.length_a   1.000
_cell.length_b   1.000
_cell.length_c   1.000
_cell.angle_alpha   90.00
_cell.angle_beta   90.00
_cell.angle_gamma   90.00
#
_symmetry.space_group_name_H-M   'P 1'
#
loop_
_entity.id
_entity.type
_entity.pdbx_description
1 polymer ?
#
loop_
_entity_poly.entity_id
_entity_poly.type
_entity_poly.pdbx_seq_one_letter_code
_entity_poly.pdbx_strand_id
1 'polypeptide(L)'
;MDRVFARYFYETKYINQTPLLLYQCLMFIGINITIVALLLFFFREGISKMFGFSPELTWLILIIGVIINILLNFASLIPKMFQQGYLFSIGEISTPFLFLICIVPFMIFHEKNALSIVTSQCIAMTTTLIILVCIYKNVWTPPKKILSVVEITEIKRFIFYGFPFIFSSGLDWLFFNLDKFLLLRWSSYYALGIYTAAFSLSSILETGKSIFMSAWIPQCNKIFVESPFRGKKIFHDTFHTILWSFTIILLLLLLLKPVLILFLGKEYYAAGSVYGWLLLGVYFFILSEIVVAGLLKYEKTCWNIAISLLSVGINIIACYFLIPYFGAEGAAIANAFGFFIFFILRCYIAFLYYPFRIIWPMFFSYVAFIIIAICLTNKNFIYSYYCYFTFFIIYSFVLEKKRLLPILKIVKNRLERQLA
;
A
#
# COMPACT_ATOMS: atom_id res chain seq x y z
N MET A 1 0.41 14.64 -10.37
CA MET A 1 1.18 15.89 -10.55
C MET A 1 2.40 15.97 -9.63
N ASP A 2 2.41 15.26 -8.50
CA ASP A 2 3.53 15.26 -7.54
C ASP A 2 4.84 14.82 -8.19
N ARG A 3 4.80 13.80 -9.06
CA ARG A 3 5.95 13.33 -9.85
C ARG A 3 6.44 14.37 -10.86
N VAL A 4 5.55 15.19 -11.40
CA VAL A 4 5.88 16.31 -12.30
C VAL A 4 6.57 17.39 -11.46
N PHE A 5 5.92 17.84 -10.38
CA PHE A 5 6.49 18.85 -9.48
C PHE A 5 7.89 18.45 -9.00
N ALA A 6 8.07 17.23 -8.50
CA ALA A 6 9.37 16.75 -8.01
C ALA A 6 10.46 16.69 -9.09
N ARG A 7 10.10 16.38 -10.35
CA ARG A 7 11.07 16.37 -11.46
C ARG A 7 11.49 17.79 -11.84
N TYR A 8 10.51 18.67 -12.05
CA TYR A 8 10.74 20.02 -12.56
C TYR A 8 11.22 21.01 -11.49
N PHE A 9 11.09 20.66 -10.19
CA PHE A 9 11.56 21.48 -9.07
C PHE A 9 13.06 21.81 -9.16
N TYR A 10 13.88 20.87 -9.64
CA TYR A 10 15.33 21.03 -9.75
C TYR A 10 15.79 21.66 -11.07
N GLU A 11 14.89 22.01 -11.98
CA GLU A 11 15.29 22.70 -13.21
C GLU A 11 15.67 24.16 -12.91
N THR A 12 16.69 24.66 -13.61
CA THR A 12 17.22 26.02 -13.44
C THR A 12 16.15 27.11 -13.59
N LYS A 13 15.13 26.85 -14.42
CA LYS A 13 13.96 27.71 -14.64
C LYS A 13 13.08 27.86 -13.38
N TYR A 14 12.99 26.82 -12.55
CA TYR A 14 12.02 26.75 -11.43
C TYR A 14 12.66 26.78 -10.04
N ILE A 15 13.97 26.49 -9.92
CA ILE A 15 14.72 26.55 -8.65
C ILE A 15 14.52 27.89 -7.92
N ASN A 16 14.52 29.00 -8.66
CA ASN A 16 14.32 30.35 -8.12
C ASN A 16 12.87 30.85 -8.24
N GLN A 17 11.98 30.04 -8.82
CA GLN A 17 10.57 30.37 -9.09
C GLN A 17 9.64 29.23 -8.68
N THR A 18 9.86 28.66 -7.50
CA THR A 18 9.02 27.59 -6.95
C THR A 18 7.53 27.93 -6.86
N PRO A 19 7.09 29.19 -6.59
CA PRO A 19 5.68 29.54 -6.65
C PRO A 19 5.09 29.36 -8.05
N LEU A 20 5.85 29.68 -9.11
CA LEU A 20 5.36 29.56 -10.49
C LEU A 20 5.07 28.10 -10.83
N LEU A 21 5.99 27.19 -10.49
CA LEU A 21 5.80 25.76 -10.70
C LEU A 21 4.60 25.20 -9.92
N LEU A 22 4.45 25.61 -8.66
CA LEU A 22 3.33 25.21 -7.82
C LEU A 22 1.99 25.63 -8.44
N TYR A 23 1.85 26.89 -8.83
CA TYR A 23 0.61 27.40 -9.42
C TYR A 23 0.31 26.79 -10.79
N GLN A 24 1.33 26.48 -11.61
CA GLN A 24 1.16 25.75 -12.86
C GLN A 24 0.61 24.32 -12.63
N CYS A 25 1.13 23.62 -11.61
CA CYS A 25 0.62 22.32 -11.21
C CYS A 25 -0.81 22.41 -10.67
N LEU A 26 -1.09 23.40 -9.80
CA LEU A 26 -2.42 23.62 -9.21
C LEU A 26 -3.48 23.98 -10.25
N MET A 27 -3.14 24.78 -11.27
CA MET A 27 -4.06 25.09 -12.38
C MET A 27 -4.50 23.82 -13.11
N PHE A 28 -3.55 22.93 -13.44
CA PHE A 28 -3.88 21.66 -14.08
C PHE A 28 -4.74 20.78 -13.18
N ILE A 29 -4.43 20.73 -11.88
CA ILE A 29 -5.23 19.97 -10.93
C ILE A 29 -6.64 20.56 -10.81
N GLY A 30 -6.80 21.88 -10.84
CA GLY A 30 -8.10 22.53 -10.89
C GLY A 30 -8.96 22.02 -12.06
N ILE A 31 -8.38 21.90 -13.26
CA ILE A 31 -9.08 21.33 -14.43
C ILE A 31 -9.45 19.86 -14.21
N ASN A 32 -8.57 19.06 -13.59
CA ASN A 32 -8.89 17.65 -13.30
C ASN A 32 -9.97 17.52 -12.22
N ILE A 33 -9.93 18.36 -11.19
CA ILE A 33 -10.93 18.40 -10.12
C ILE A 33 -12.28 18.77 -10.71
N THR A 34 -12.37 19.74 -11.63
CA THR A 34 -13.65 20.11 -12.25
C THR A 34 -14.21 18.95 -13.09
N ILE A 35 -13.37 18.26 -13.86
CA ILE A 35 -13.77 17.06 -14.60
C ILE A 35 -14.28 15.97 -13.64
N VAL A 36 -13.53 15.68 -12.57
CA VAL A 36 -13.92 14.66 -11.58
C VAL A 36 -15.17 15.05 -10.83
N ALA A 37 -15.32 16.31 -10.43
CA ALA A 37 -16.50 16.83 -9.75
C ALA A 37 -17.74 16.75 -10.66
N LEU A 38 -17.60 17.05 -11.96
CA LEU A 38 -18.66 16.87 -12.95
C LEU A 38 -19.06 15.39 -13.08
N LEU A 39 -18.08 14.48 -13.22
CA LEU A 39 -18.35 13.04 -13.26
C LEU A 39 -19.07 12.56 -11.99
N LEU A 40 -18.58 12.95 -10.82
CA LEU A 40 -19.21 12.60 -9.54
C LEU A 40 -20.61 13.18 -9.41
N PHE A 41 -20.86 14.39 -9.90
CA PHE A 41 -22.20 14.99 -9.94
C PHE A 41 -23.15 14.20 -10.85
N PHE A 42 -22.70 13.77 -12.03
CA PHE A 42 -23.51 12.94 -12.93
C PHE A 42 -23.83 11.56 -12.32
N PHE A 43 -22.87 10.93 -11.64
CA PHE A 43 -23.05 9.62 -11.01
C PHE A 43 -23.54 9.69 -9.56
N ARG A 44 -23.96 10.87 -9.08
CA ARG A 44 -24.29 11.13 -7.66
C ARG A 44 -25.35 10.17 -7.11
N GLU A 45 -26.36 9.83 -7.91
CA GLU A 45 -27.46 8.96 -7.48
C GLU A 45 -27.02 7.51 -7.36
N GLY A 46 -26.17 7.04 -8.28
CA GLY A 46 -25.59 5.70 -8.22
C GLY A 46 -24.68 5.53 -7.01
N ILE A 47 -23.84 6.55 -6.75
CA ILE A 47 -22.91 6.54 -5.62
C ILE A 47 -23.67 6.74 -4.30
N SER A 48 -24.65 7.63 -4.21
CA SER A 48 -25.49 7.81 -3.01
C SER A 48 -26.26 6.53 -2.65
N LYS A 49 -26.83 5.82 -3.65
CA LYS A 49 -27.46 4.52 -3.43
C LYS A 49 -26.47 3.44 -3.01
N MET A 50 -25.25 3.44 -3.56
CA MET A 50 -24.19 2.50 -3.17
C MET A 50 -23.67 2.73 -1.75
N PHE A 51 -23.62 3.99 -1.31
CA PHE A 51 -23.01 4.37 -0.03
C PHE A 51 -24.01 4.77 1.07
N GLY A 52 -25.32 4.73 0.79
CA GLY A 52 -26.38 4.91 1.80
C GLY A 52 -26.40 6.29 2.45
N PHE A 53 -25.82 7.31 1.82
CA PHE A 53 -25.70 8.66 2.37
C PHE A 53 -26.83 9.59 1.93
N SER A 54 -27.19 10.53 2.79
CA SER A 54 -28.03 11.67 2.43
C SER A 54 -27.35 12.53 1.35
N PRO A 55 -28.08 12.98 0.32
CA PRO A 55 -27.48 13.29 -0.99
C PRO A 55 -26.83 14.67 -1.14
N GLU A 56 -26.90 15.58 -0.18
CA GLU A 56 -26.47 16.98 -0.42
C GLU A 56 -25.26 17.39 0.42
N LEU A 57 -25.35 17.29 1.75
CA LEU A 57 -24.30 17.79 2.64
C LEU A 57 -23.03 16.93 2.61
N THR A 58 -23.19 15.60 2.58
CA THR A 58 -22.07 14.64 2.56
C THR A 58 -21.26 14.78 1.27
N TRP A 59 -21.93 15.02 0.14
CA TRP A 59 -21.28 15.21 -1.15
C TRP A 59 -20.42 16.46 -1.21
N LEU A 60 -20.95 17.57 -0.70
CA LEU A 60 -20.21 18.83 -0.63
C LEU A 60 -18.97 18.68 0.25
N ILE A 61 -19.10 18.04 1.41
CA ILE A 61 -17.97 17.78 2.32
C ILE A 61 -16.93 16.86 1.67
N LEU A 62 -17.36 15.84 0.92
CA LEU A 62 -16.42 14.95 0.22
C LEU A 62 -15.64 15.67 -0.87
N ILE A 63 -16.30 16.49 -1.69
CA ILE A 63 -15.63 17.28 -2.74
C ILE A 63 -14.62 18.23 -2.11
N ILE A 64 -15.03 18.96 -1.07
CA ILE A 64 -14.15 19.86 -0.32
C ILE A 64 -12.98 19.08 0.30
N GLY A 65 -13.24 17.92 0.91
CA GLY A 65 -12.23 17.05 1.49
C GLY A 65 -11.20 16.57 0.48
N VAL A 66 -11.63 16.19 -0.73
CA VAL A 66 -10.73 15.80 -1.83
C VAL A 66 -9.84 16.98 -2.25
N ILE A 67 -10.41 18.18 -2.37
CA ILE A 67 -9.64 19.40 -2.70
C ILE A 67 -8.59 19.68 -1.61
N ILE A 68 -9.00 19.63 -0.34
CA ILE A 68 -8.09 19.83 0.80
C ILE A 68 -6.99 18.78 0.79
N ASN A 69 -7.31 17.51 0.53
CA ASN A 69 -6.32 16.42 0.47
C ASN A 69 -5.25 16.67 -0.60
N ILE A 70 -5.69 17.09 -1.78
CA ILE A 70 -4.79 17.42 -2.88
C ILE A 70 -3.86 18.57 -2.48
N LEU A 71 -4.41 19.65 -1.92
CA LEU A 71 -3.61 20.80 -1.47
C LEU A 71 -2.62 20.39 -0.36
N LEU A 72 -3.06 19.54 0.57
CA LEU A 72 -2.24 19.02 1.66
C LEU A 72 -1.08 18.18 1.13
N ASN A 73 -1.32 17.32 0.13
CA ASN A 73 -0.25 16.55 -0.52
C ASN A 73 0.85 17.47 -1.09
N PHE A 74 0.47 18.57 -1.75
CA PHE A 74 1.44 19.57 -2.22
C PHE A 74 2.12 20.31 -1.07
N ALA A 75 1.39 20.64 0.00
CA ALA A 75 1.95 21.28 1.18
C ALA A 75 2.98 20.41 1.89
N SER A 76 2.77 19.09 1.95
CA SER A 76 3.76 18.11 2.43
C SER A 76 4.91 17.89 1.43
N LEU A 77 4.65 17.97 0.12
CA LEU A 77 5.68 17.76 -0.91
C LEU A 77 6.76 18.85 -0.87
N ILE A 78 6.40 20.09 -0.60
CA ILE A 78 7.32 21.24 -0.54
C ILE A 78 8.47 21.03 0.46
N PRO A 79 8.25 20.77 1.78
CA PRO A 79 9.33 20.52 2.73
C PRO A 79 10.17 19.31 2.34
N LYS A 80 9.56 18.28 1.71
CA LYS A 80 10.29 17.12 1.20
C LYS A 80 11.26 17.50 0.07
N MET A 81 10.88 18.38 -0.84
CA MET A 81 11.76 18.83 -1.94
C MET A 81 12.90 19.73 -1.45
N PHE A 82 12.65 20.54 -0.42
CA PHE A 82 13.68 21.30 0.30
C PHE A 82 14.56 20.44 1.24
N GLN A 83 14.39 19.11 1.23
CA GLN A 83 15.11 18.15 2.09
C GLN A 83 14.91 18.38 3.60
N GLN A 84 13.84 19.06 3.99
CA GLN A 84 13.47 19.31 5.38
C GLN A 84 12.61 18.16 5.90
N GLY A 85 13.24 16.99 6.08
CA GLY A 85 12.57 15.75 6.49
C GLY A 85 11.77 15.88 7.79
N TYR A 86 12.21 16.73 8.72
CA TYR A 86 11.50 16.99 9.97
C TYR A 86 10.11 17.62 9.75
N LEU A 87 10.02 18.66 8.92
CA LEU A 87 8.74 19.34 8.63
C LEU A 87 7.81 18.48 7.78
N PHE A 88 8.37 17.66 6.88
CA PHE A 88 7.60 16.66 6.15
C PHE A 88 6.96 15.64 7.11
N SER A 89 7.75 15.10 8.05
CA SER A 89 7.24 14.15 9.06
C SER A 89 6.19 14.78 9.98
N ILE A 90 6.37 16.05 10.38
CA ILE A 90 5.35 16.77 11.16
C ILE A 90 4.03 16.86 10.37
N GLY A 91 4.08 17.23 9.10
CA GLY A 91 2.89 17.29 8.25
C GLY A 91 2.12 15.96 8.26
N GLU A 92 2.81 14.88 7.92
CA GLU A 92 2.22 13.54 7.81
C GLU A 92 1.71 12.98 9.16
N ILE A 93 2.40 13.26 10.28
CA ILE A 93 1.99 12.79 11.62
C ILE A 93 0.90 13.68 12.22
N SER A 94 0.89 14.98 11.90
CA SER A 94 -0.07 15.92 12.47
C SER A 94 -1.51 15.62 12.05
N THR A 95 -1.75 15.19 10.81
CA THR A 95 -3.12 14.93 10.33
C THR A 95 -3.79 13.77 11.08
N PRO A 96 -3.19 12.57 11.22
CA PRO A 96 -3.76 11.51 12.06
C PRO A 96 -3.91 11.91 13.53
N PHE A 97 -2.96 12.67 14.09
CA PHE A 97 -3.01 13.12 15.47
C PHE A 97 -4.16 14.11 15.71
N LEU A 98 -4.33 15.09 14.82
CA LEU A 98 -5.42 16.06 14.86
C LEU A 98 -6.77 15.38 14.59
N PHE A 99 -6.80 14.36 13.72
CA PHE A 99 -8.00 13.55 13.53
C PHE A 99 -8.44 12.89 14.83
N LEU A 100 -7.52 12.30 15.61
CA LEU A 100 -7.83 11.72 16.92
C LEU A 100 -8.37 12.76 17.90
N ILE A 101 -7.82 13.97 17.90
CA ILE A 101 -8.30 15.09 18.73
C ILE A 101 -9.71 15.52 18.32
N CYS A 102 -10.01 15.56 17.03
CA CYS A 102 -11.32 15.97 16.52
C CYS A 102 -12.38 14.88 16.73
N ILE A 103 -12.06 13.62 16.43
CA ILE A 103 -13.06 12.54 16.41
C ILE A 103 -13.60 12.20 17.81
N VAL A 104 -12.77 12.30 18.85
CA VAL A 104 -13.17 11.95 20.23
C VAL A 104 -14.33 12.83 20.73
N PRO A 105 -14.26 14.17 20.68
CA PRO A 105 -15.40 15.03 21.00
C PRO A 105 -16.63 14.75 20.14
N PHE A 106 -16.47 14.58 18.82
CA PHE A 106 -17.61 14.29 17.93
C PHE A 106 -18.33 12.99 18.29
N MET A 107 -17.60 11.96 18.74
CA MET A 107 -18.16 10.68 19.16
C MET A 107 -18.83 10.72 20.54
N ILE A 108 -18.50 11.70 21.38
CA ILE A 108 -19.08 11.88 22.72
C ILE A 108 -20.34 12.76 22.66
N PHE A 109 -20.29 13.86 21.89
CA PHE A 109 -21.33 14.91 21.91
C PHE A 109 -22.32 14.84 20.74
N HIS A 110 -22.03 14.05 19.70
CA HIS A 110 -22.86 13.96 18.50
C HIS A 110 -23.28 12.52 18.22
N GLU A 111 -24.29 12.34 17.35
CA GLU A 111 -24.67 11.01 16.89
C GLU A 111 -23.47 10.33 16.20
N LYS A 112 -23.35 9.02 16.45
CA LYS A 112 -22.31 8.15 15.90
C LYS A 112 -22.60 7.86 14.42
N ASN A 113 -22.42 8.88 13.59
CA ASN A 113 -22.72 8.85 12.17
C ASN A 113 -21.42 8.95 11.35
N ALA A 114 -21.43 8.37 10.15
CA ALA A 114 -20.30 8.45 9.22
C ALA A 114 -19.89 9.90 8.91
N LEU A 115 -20.85 10.84 8.97
CA LEU A 115 -20.61 12.27 8.80
C LEU A 115 -19.58 12.80 9.81
N SER A 116 -19.67 12.39 11.08
CA SER A 116 -18.77 12.81 12.17
C SER A 116 -17.32 12.40 11.90
N ILE A 117 -17.11 11.25 11.26
CA ILE A 117 -15.77 10.78 10.85
C ILE A 117 -15.24 11.64 9.70
N VAL A 118 -16.05 11.84 8.66
CA VAL A 118 -15.66 12.61 7.47
C VAL A 118 -15.36 14.07 7.84
N THR A 119 -16.19 14.70 8.69
CA THR A 119 -15.97 16.08 9.14
C THR A 119 -14.71 16.20 9.99
N SER A 120 -14.49 15.29 10.95
CA SER A 120 -13.27 15.25 11.77
C SER A 120 -12.01 15.16 10.91
N GLN A 121 -12.05 14.29 9.89
CA GLN A 121 -10.94 14.13 8.95
C GLN A 121 -10.70 15.41 8.12
N CYS A 122 -11.77 16.04 7.61
CA CYS A 122 -11.65 17.30 6.86
C CYS A 122 -11.07 18.43 7.72
N ILE A 123 -11.50 18.55 8.99
CA ILE A 123 -10.98 19.55 9.93
C ILE A 123 -9.49 19.31 10.15
N ALA A 124 -9.09 18.07 10.49
CA ALA A 124 -7.70 17.71 10.73
C ALA A 124 -6.80 18.05 9.52
N MET A 125 -7.23 17.68 8.31
CA MET A 125 -6.49 17.96 7.08
C MET A 125 -6.40 19.47 6.80
N THR A 126 -7.47 20.22 7.06
CA THR A 126 -7.49 21.68 6.90
C THR A 126 -6.51 22.34 7.87
N THR A 127 -6.49 21.89 9.13
CA THR A 127 -5.59 22.44 10.14
C THR A 127 -4.12 22.18 9.79
N THR A 128 -3.76 20.96 9.36
CA THR A 128 -2.40 20.67 8.89
C THR A 128 -2.04 21.49 7.65
N LEU A 129 -2.96 21.62 6.70
CA LEU A 129 -2.76 22.41 5.49
C LEU A 129 -2.43 23.87 5.84
N ILE A 130 -3.21 24.50 6.72
CA ILE A 130 -2.98 25.88 7.16
C ILE A 130 -1.60 26.02 7.80
N ILE A 131 -1.21 25.09 8.69
CA ILE A 131 0.11 25.12 9.34
C ILE A 131 1.24 25.09 8.29
N LEU A 132 1.20 24.15 7.36
CA LEU A 132 2.24 24.01 6.33
C LEU A 132 2.26 25.20 5.35
N VAL A 133 1.09 25.71 4.96
CA VAL A 133 0.99 26.91 4.10
C VAL A 133 1.54 28.14 4.81
N CYS A 134 1.29 28.30 6.11
CA CYS A 134 1.83 29.40 6.91
C CYS A 134 3.36 29.35 7.00
N ILE A 135 3.94 28.16 7.21
CA ILE A 135 5.40 27.97 7.25
C ILE A 135 6.03 28.31 5.89
N TYR A 136 5.41 27.88 4.79
CA TYR A 136 5.89 28.09 3.42
C TYR A 136 5.19 29.23 2.68
N LYS A 137 4.76 30.28 3.41
CA LYS A 137 3.92 31.36 2.85
C LYS A 137 4.48 31.93 1.54
N ASN A 138 5.79 32.12 1.47
CA ASN A 138 6.47 32.67 0.28
C ASN A 138 6.34 31.78 -0.97
N VAL A 139 6.23 30.46 -0.81
CA VAL A 139 6.02 29.52 -1.92
C VAL A 139 4.56 29.52 -2.37
N TRP A 140 3.64 29.69 -1.42
CA TRP A 140 2.20 29.72 -1.65
C TRP A 140 1.65 31.10 -2.07
N THR A 141 2.45 32.15 -2.02
CA THR A 141 2.03 33.46 -2.56
C THR A 141 1.99 33.43 -4.09
N PRO A 142 0.89 33.91 -4.72
CA PRO A 142 0.75 33.86 -6.18
C PRO A 142 1.79 34.75 -6.86
N PRO A 143 2.54 34.25 -7.85
CA PRO A 143 3.46 35.09 -8.60
C PRO A 143 2.69 36.17 -9.38
N LYS A 144 3.24 37.39 -9.44
CA LYS A 144 2.61 38.55 -10.11
C LYS A 144 2.37 38.36 -11.62
N LYS A 145 2.95 37.33 -12.26
CA LYS A 145 2.87 37.03 -13.70
C LYS A 145 2.58 35.55 -13.96
N ILE A 146 1.50 35.01 -13.40
CA ILE A 146 1.08 33.62 -13.68
C ILE A 146 0.66 33.46 -15.15
N LEU A 147 -0.24 34.31 -15.65
CA LEU A 147 -0.89 34.13 -16.96
C LEU A 147 0.02 34.43 -18.16
N SER A 148 1.09 35.22 -17.98
CA SER A 148 2.01 35.59 -19.07
C SER A 148 3.21 34.66 -19.23
N VAL A 149 3.40 33.69 -18.33
CA VAL A 149 4.54 32.74 -18.34
C VAL A 149 4.08 31.28 -18.51
N VAL A 150 2.76 31.06 -18.60
CA VAL A 150 2.20 29.74 -18.89
C VAL A 150 2.25 29.50 -20.40
N GLU A 151 3.35 28.91 -20.86
CA GLU A 151 3.45 28.43 -22.22
C GLU A 151 2.67 27.11 -22.38
N ILE A 152 1.82 27.03 -23.40
CA ILE A 152 1.05 25.81 -23.75
C ILE A 152 1.99 24.62 -23.98
N THR A 153 3.20 24.88 -24.49
CA THR A 153 4.27 23.90 -24.69
C THR A 153 4.69 23.22 -23.37
N GLU A 154 4.81 23.98 -22.28
CA GLU A 154 5.18 23.46 -20.96
C GLU A 154 4.04 22.68 -20.31
N ILE A 155 2.79 23.14 -20.46
CA ILE A 155 1.62 22.36 -20.02
C ILE A 155 1.59 21.01 -20.75
N LYS A 156 1.80 21.01 -22.08
CA LYS A 156 1.82 19.78 -22.87
C LYS A 156 2.93 18.83 -22.39
N ARG A 157 4.10 19.35 -22.04
CA ARG A 157 5.19 18.56 -21.44
C ARG A 157 4.81 17.96 -20.09
N PHE A 158 4.19 18.73 -19.21
CA PHE A 158 3.74 18.26 -17.90
C PHE A 158 2.68 17.17 -18.03
N ILE A 159 1.72 17.32 -18.95
CA ILE A 159 0.68 16.32 -19.23
C ILE A 159 1.30 15.06 -19.80
N PHE A 160 2.13 15.17 -20.83
CA PHE A 160 2.75 14.01 -21.48
C PHE A 160 3.61 13.22 -20.50
N TYR A 161 4.33 13.91 -19.61
CA TYR A 161 5.09 13.27 -18.55
C TYR A 161 4.21 12.68 -17.44
N GLY A 162 3.15 13.39 -17.02
CA GLY A 162 2.31 13.00 -15.90
C GLY A 162 1.27 11.92 -16.21
N PHE A 163 0.74 11.89 -17.44
CA PHE A 163 -0.39 11.05 -17.84
C PHE A 163 -0.15 9.54 -17.66
N PRO A 164 1.01 8.96 -18.05
CA PRO A 164 1.30 7.55 -17.81
C PRO A 164 1.24 7.18 -16.32
N PHE A 165 1.70 8.08 -15.45
CA PHE A 165 1.68 7.85 -14.00
C PHE A 165 0.28 7.93 -13.41
N ILE A 166 -0.61 8.77 -13.96
CA ILE A 166 -2.01 8.83 -13.53
C ILE A 166 -2.68 7.50 -13.84
N PHE A 167 -2.50 6.98 -15.05
CA PHE A 167 -3.09 5.71 -15.47
C PHE A 167 -2.54 4.53 -14.68
N SER A 168 -1.21 4.44 -14.51
CA SER A 168 -0.59 3.36 -13.73
C SER A 168 -1.01 3.39 -12.26
N SER A 169 -0.96 4.56 -11.61
CA SER A 169 -1.31 4.70 -10.20
C SER A 169 -2.80 4.45 -9.97
N GLY A 170 -3.66 4.84 -10.92
CA GLY A 170 -5.09 4.59 -10.87
C GLY A 170 -5.42 3.09 -10.94
N LEU A 171 -4.75 2.36 -11.82
CA LEU A 171 -4.90 0.89 -11.92
C LEU A 171 -4.41 0.18 -10.66
N ASP A 172 -3.24 0.57 -10.13
CA ASP A 172 -2.71 0.00 -8.90
C ASP A 172 -3.65 0.29 -7.72
N TRP A 173 -4.11 1.53 -7.56
CA TRP A 173 -5.06 1.90 -6.50
C TRP A 173 -6.37 1.13 -6.62
N LEU A 174 -6.89 0.97 -7.84
CA LEU A 174 -8.07 0.15 -8.08
C LEU A 174 -7.81 -1.28 -7.66
N PHE A 175 -6.70 -1.90 -8.08
CA PHE A 175 -6.36 -3.27 -7.69
C PHE A 175 -6.28 -3.46 -6.17
N PHE A 176 -5.64 -2.53 -5.44
CA PHE A 176 -5.51 -2.62 -3.99
C PHE A 176 -6.80 -2.33 -3.21
N ASN A 177 -7.79 -1.66 -3.81
CA ASN A 177 -9.03 -1.26 -3.12
C ASN A 177 -10.30 -1.88 -3.70
N LEU A 178 -10.18 -2.67 -4.77
CA LEU A 178 -11.31 -3.29 -5.46
C LEU A 178 -12.20 -4.07 -4.50
N ASP A 179 -11.61 -4.90 -3.64
CA ASP A 179 -12.34 -5.75 -2.70
C ASP A 179 -13.28 -4.95 -1.78
N LYS A 180 -12.87 -3.74 -1.37
CA LYS A 180 -13.66 -2.86 -0.50
C LYS A 180 -14.92 -2.37 -1.23
N PHE A 181 -14.81 -2.03 -2.51
CA PHE A 181 -15.95 -1.63 -3.33
C PHE A 181 -16.91 -2.81 -3.57
N LEU A 182 -16.37 -4.00 -3.82
CA LEU A 182 -17.18 -5.20 -4.01
C LEU A 182 -17.88 -5.64 -2.71
N LEU A 183 -17.23 -5.49 -1.56
CA LEU A 183 -17.85 -5.70 -0.24
C LEU A 183 -19.03 -4.76 0.01
N LEU A 184 -18.88 -3.48 -0.33
CA LEU A 184 -19.97 -2.51 -0.22
C LEU A 184 -21.16 -2.89 -1.10
N ARG A 185 -20.90 -3.44 -2.29
CA ARG A 185 -21.94 -3.79 -3.25
C ARG A 185 -22.62 -5.12 -2.96
N TRP A 186 -21.89 -6.12 -2.49
CA TRP A 186 -22.36 -7.51 -2.38
C TRP A 186 -22.47 -8.03 -0.94
N SER A 187 -22.11 -7.24 0.06
CA SER A 187 -22.21 -7.62 1.47
C SER A 187 -22.84 -6.49 2.31
N SER A 188 -22.12 -5.91 3.28
CA SER A 188 -22.65 -4.88 4.18
C SER A 188 -21.57 -3.92 4.66
N TYR A 189 -21.98 -2.75 5.18
CA TYR A 189 -21.07 -1.81 5.87
C TYR A 189 -20.37 -2.44 7.06
N TYR A 190 -21.03 -3.35 7.77
CA TYR A 190 -20.42 -4.10 8.86
C TYR A 190 -19.26 -4.98 8.34
N ALA A 191 -19.49 -5.73 7.25
CA ALA A 191 -18.44 -6.53 6.63
C ALA A 191 -17.27 -5.67 6.13
N LEU A 192 -17.54 -4.50 5.54
CA LEU A 192 -16.51 -3.53 5.20
C LEU A 192 -15.72 -3.08 6.43
N GLY A 193 -16.39 -2.74 7.53
CA GLY A 193 -15.75 -2.32 8.79
C GLY A 193 -14.86 -3.41 9.40
N ILE A 194 -15.32 -4.67 9.37
CA ILE A 194 -14.51 -5.83 9.77
C ILE A 194 -13.28 -5.99 8.87
N TYR A 195 -13.45 -5.86 7.56
CA TYR A 195 -12.35 -5.95 6.60
C TYR A 195 -11.32 -4.84 6.80
N THR A 196 -11.76 -3.58 6.95
CA THR A 196 -10.86 -2.44 7.14
C THR A 196 -10.14 -2.51 8.48
N ALA A 197 -10.78 -3.00 9.54
CA ALA A 197 -10.13 -3.24 10.83
C ALA A 197 -9.03 -4.31 10.73
N ALA A 198 -9.32 -5.44 10.06
CA ALA A 198 -8.32 -6.48 9.80
C ALA A 198 -7.16 -5.97 8.93
N PHE A 199 -7.48 -5.16 7.92
CA PHE A 199 -6.49 -4.53 7.04
C PHE A 199 -5.55 -3.61 7.84
N SER A 200 -6.09 -2.79 8.75
CA SER A 200 -5.29 -1.94 9.63
C SER A 200 -4.28 -2.75 10.46
N LEU A 201 -4.70 -3.90 11.02
CA LEU A 201 -3.76 -4.80 11.72
C LEU A 201 -2.70 -5.38 10.78
N SER A 202 -3.06 -5.71 9.54
CA SER A 202 -2.11 -6.26 8.56
C SER A 202 -1.02 -5.26 8.12
N SER A 203 -1.21 -3.97 8.40
CA SER A 203 -0.24 -2.89 8.11
C SER A 203 1.15 -3.12 8.71
N ILE A 204 1.26 -3.92 9.78
CA ILE A 204 2.55 -4.29 10.38
C ILE A 204 3.42 -5.05 9.36
N LEU A 205 2.82 -5.99 8.62
CA LEU A 205 3.52 -6.76 7.58
C LEU A 205 3.84 -5.89 6.36
N GLU A 206 2.92 -5.00 5.98
CA GLU A 206 3.13 -3.99 4.93
C GLU A 206 4.29 -3.04 5.26
N THR A 207 4.45 -2.66 6.53
CA THR A 207 5.60 -1.89 6.98
C THR A 207 6.90 -2.68 6.80
N GLY A 208 6.90 -3.95 7.22
CA GLY A 208 8.03 -4.87 7.01
C GLY A 208 8.39 -5.01 5.52
N LYS A 209 7.37 -5.13 4.65
CA LYS A 209 7.54 -5.09 3.20
C LYS A 209 8.24 -3.82 2.74
N SER A 210 7.73 -2.65 3.14
CA SER A 210 8.24 -1.35 2.70
C SER A 210 9.72 -1.17 3.09
N ILE A 211 10.09 -1.57 4.31
CA ILE A 211 11.47 -1.56 4.78
C ILE A 211 12.35 -2.42 3.87
N PHE A 212 11.93 -3.66 3.59
CA PHE A 212 12.67 -4.54 2.67
C PHE A 212 12.80 -3.91 1.28
N MET A 213 11.72 -3.40 0.70
CA MET A 213 11.72 -2.84 -0.65
C MET A 213 12.64 -1.62 -0.80
N SER A 214 12.74 -0.78 0.24
CA SER A 214 13.64 0.38 0.23
C SER A 214 15.12 -0.01 0.10
N ALA A 215 15.52 -1.15 0.69
CA ALA A 215 16.87 -1.70 0.57
C ALA A 215 17.04 -2.55 -0.71
N TRP A 216 16.01 -3.28 -1.10
CA TRP A 216 16.07 -4.23 -2.22
C TRP A 216 16.15 -3.53 -3.58
N ILE A 217 15.37 -2.47 -3.81
CA ILE A 217 15.32 -1.79 -5.13
C ILE A 217 16.71 -1.25 -5.55
N PRO A 218 17.46 -0.50 -4.72
CA PRO A 218 18.81 -0.05 -5.08
C PRO A 218 19.77 -1.22 -5.32
N GLN A 219 19.72 -2.25 -4.48
CA GLN A 219 20.59 -3.42 -4.59
C GLN A 219 20.31 -4.22 -5.87
N CYS A 220 19.03 -4.38 -6.23
CA CYS A 220 18.58 -5.03 -7.45
C CYS A 220 19.16 -4.32 -8.69
N ASN A 221 19.05 -2.99 -8.75
CA ASN A 221 19.63 -2.19 -9.84
C ASN A 221 21.15 -2.33 -9.91
N LYS A 222 21.85 -2.32 -8.77
CA LYS A 222 23.30 -2.53 -8.71
C LYS A 222 23.70 -3.89 -9.29
N ILE A 223 22.96 -4.95 -8.94
CA ILE A 223 23.20 -6.31 -9.45
C ILE A 223 23.07 -6.38 -10.98
N PHE A 224 22.10 -5.63 -11.56
CA PHE A 224 21.91 -5.59 -13.01
C PHE A 224 23.09 -4.97 -13.75
N VAL A 225 23.73 -3.95 -13.18
CA VAL A 225 24.87 -3.24 -13.78
C VAL A 225 26.17 -4.00 -13.58
N GLU A 226 26.45 -4.46 -12.35
CA GLU A 226 27.80 -4.91 -11.96
C GLU A 226 28.03 -6.42 -12.14
N SER A 227 26.98 -7.25 -12.22
CA SER A 227 27.14 -8.70 -12.06
C SER A 227 26.06 -9.53 -12.77
N PRO A 228 25.94 -9.46 -14.11
CA PRO A 228 24.92 -10.20 -14.84
C PRO A 228 24.98 -11.72 -14.65
N PHE A 229 26.19 -12.29 -14.48
CA PHE A 229 26.41 -13.73 -14.24
C PHE A 229 26.19 -14.17 -12.79
N ARG A 230 26.57 -13.36 -11.78
CA ARG A 230 26.35 -13.68 -10.36
C ARG A 230 24.94 -13.31 -9.87
N GLY A 231 24.23 -12.44 -10.60
CA GLY A 231 22.90 -11.95 -10.23
C GLY A 231 21.90 -13.08 -9.99
N LYS A 232 21.83 -14.10 -10.86
CA LYS A 232 20.87 -15.21 -10.72
C LYS A 232 20.98 -15.94 -9.38
N LYS A 233 22.21 -16.14 -8.88
CA LYS A 233 22.45 -16.76 -7.57
C LYS A 233 21.97 -15.85 -6.44
N ILE A 234 22.23 -14.54 -6.56
CA ILE A 234 21.76 -13.55 -5.58
C ILE A 234 20.23 -13.52 -5.55
N PHE A 235 19.55 -13.45 -6.70
CA PHE A 235 18.08 -13.49 -6.76
C PHE A 235 17.51 -14.78 -6.18
N HIS A 236 18.13 -15.94 -6.46
CA HIS A 236 17.78 -17.21 -5.83
C HIS A 236 17.90 -17.16 -4.30
N ASP A 237 19.04 -16.74 -3.78
CA ASP A 237 19.29 -16.69 -2.34
C ASP A 237 18.41 -15.65 -1.65
N THR A 238 18.19 -14.48 -2.26
CA THR A 238 17.27 -13.46 -1.76
C THR A 238 15.83 -13.96 -1.75
N PHE A 239 15.35 -14.60 -2.83
CA PHE A 239 14.01 -15.16 -2.90
C PHE A 239 13.76 -16.14 -1.76
N HIS A 240 14.67 -17.09 -1.55
CA HIS A 240 14.50 -18.09 -0.50
C HIS A 240 14.69 -17.52 0.92
N THR A 241 15.57 -16.54 1.10
CA THR A 241 15.73 -15.86 2.38
C THR A 241 14.45 -15.13 2.76
N ILE A 242 13.83 -14.44 1.80
CA ILE A 242 12.57 -13.71 2.00
C ILE A 242 11.40 -14.67 2.18
N LEU A 243 11.34 -15.73 1.38
CA LEU A 243 10.37 -16.81 1.55
C LEU A 243 10.39 -17.33 2.98
N TRP A 244 11.57 -17.64 3.53
CA TRP A 244 11.71 -18.15 4.89
C TRP A 244 11.39 -17.08 5.95
N SER A 245 12.03 -15.90 5.87
CA SER A 245 11.90 -14.88 6.90
C SER A 245 10.47 -14.32 6.99
N PHE A 246 9.81 -14.05 5.86
CA PHE A 246 8.43 -13.56 5.88
C PHE A 246 7.42 -14.65 6.27
N THR A 247 7.71 -15.93 6.03
CA THR A 247 6.87 -17.02 6.57
C THR A 247 6.94 -17.03 8.10
N ILE A 248 8.13 -16.88 8.69
CA ILE A 248 8.29 -16.79 10.14
C ILE A 248 7.56 -15.57 10.70
N ILE A 249 7.75 -14.38 10.09
CA ILE A 249 7.10 -13.15 10.53
C ILE A 249 5.58 -13.31 10.48
N LEU A 250 5.04 -13.85 9.38
CA LEU A 250 3.61 -14.06 9.23
C LEU A 250 3.06 -15.02 10.29
N LEU A 251 3.73 -16.15 10.53
CA LEU A 251 3.33 -17.09 11.58
C LEU A 251 3.45 -16.48 12.98
N LEU A 252 4.43 -15.60 13.24
CA LEU A 252 4.52 -14.88 14.49
C LEU A 252 3.35 -13.89 14.65
N LEU A 253 2.98 -13.19 13.58
CA LEU A 253 1.83 -12.28 13.58
C LEU A 253 0.49 -13.02 13.78
N LEU A 254 0.35 -14.22 13.22
CA LEU A 254 -0.80 -15.09 13.47
C LEU A 254 -0.83 -15.60 14.92
N LEU A 255 0.32 -15.83 15.54
CA LEU A 255 0.40 -16.17 16.96
C LEU A 255 -0.07 -15.00 17.84
N LEU A 256 0.30 -13.77 17.48
CA LEU A 256 -0.07 -12.55 18.18
C LEU A 256 -1.52 -12.10 17.91
N LYS A 257 -2.22 -12.75 16.96
CA LYS A 257 -3.61 -12.43 16.57
C LYS A 257 -4.56 -12.25 17.77
N PRO A 258 -4.61 -13.13 18.79
CA PRO A 258 -5.55 -12.95 19.91
C PRO A 258 -5.29 -11.64 20.67
N VAL A 259 -4.02 -11.24 20.83
CA VAL A 259 -3.64 -9.99 21.49
C VAL A 259 -3.99 -8.78 20.60
N LEU A 260 -3.71 -8.86 19.31
CA LEU A 260 -3.97 -7.77 18.37
C LEU A 260 -5.46 -7.46 18.21
N ILE A 261 -6.32 -8.48 18.22
CA ILE A 261 -7.78 -8.31 18.10
C ILE A 261 -8.38 -7.63 19.35
N LEU A 262 -7.78 -7.81 20.54
CA LEU A 262 -8.26 -7.15 21.76
C LEU A 262 -8.24 -5.62 21.64
N PHE A 263 -7.27 -5.06 20.90
CA PHE A 263 -7.19 -3.62 20.65
C PHE A 263 -8.32 -3.08 19.77
N LEU A 264 -8.97 -3.93 18.96
CA LEU A 264 -10.08 -3.52 18.11
C LEU A 264 -11.42 -3.44 18.87
N GLY A 265 -11.51 -4.09 20.04
CA GLY A 265 -12.76 -4.21 20.80
C GLY A 265 -13.64 -5.38 20.33
N LYS A 266 -14.62 -5.74 21.18
CA LYS A 266 -15.45 -6.97 21.02
C LYS A 266 -16.25 -7.00 19.71
N GLU A 267 -16.71 -5.84 19.24
CA GLU A 267 -17.50 -5.71 18.01
C GLU A 267 -16.72 -6.09 16.74
N TYR A 268 -15.38 -6.04 16.81
CA TYR A 268 -14.47 -6.32 15.70
C TYR A 268 -13.77 -7.69 15.82
N TYR A 269 -14.21 -8.58 16.71
CA TYR A 269 -13.59 -9.91 16.85
C TYR A 269 -13.66 -10.74 15.55
N ALA A 270 -14.68 -10.51 14.72
CA ALA A 270 -14.77 -11.12 13.39
C ALA A 270 -13.60 -10.73 12.46
N ALA A 271 -12.91 -9.60 12.71
CA ALA A 271 -11.72 -9.20 11.95
C ALA A 271 -10.59 -10.25 12.06
N GLY A 272 -10.62 -11.07 13.11
CA GLY A 272 -9.70 -12.17 13.28
C GLY A 272 -9.74 -13.21 12.16
N SER A 273 -10.92 -13.54 11.61
CA SER A 273 -10.99 -14.55 10.54
C SER A 273 -10.44 -14.01 9.22
N VAL A 274 -10.54 -12.70 9.01
CA VAL A 274 -10.08 -11.96 7.83
C VAL A 274 -8.57 -11.72 7.85
N TYR A 275 -8.01 -11.41 9.04
CA TYR A 275 -6.64 -10.96 9.23
C TYR A 275 -5.58 -11.87 8.57
N GLY A 276 -5.69 -13.19 8.77
CA GLY A 276 -4.71 -14.14 8.24
C GLY A 276 -4.65 -14.17 6.71
N TRP A 277 -5.79 -14.04 6.04
CA TRP A 277 -5.88 -14.01 4.58
C TRP A 277 -5.27 -12.73 4.00
N LEU A 278 -5.44 -11.59 4.68
CA LEU A 278 -4.80 -10.34 4.26
C LEU A 278 -3.27 -10.41 4.36
N LEU A 279 -2.74 -10.99 5.45
CA LEU A 279 -1.29 -11.22 5.57
C LEU A 279 -0.76 -12.09 4.41
N LEU A 280 -1.53 -13.10 4.00
CA LEU A 280 -1.17 -13.98 2.89
C LEU A 280 -1.12 -13.23 1.54
N GLY A 281 -2.01 -12.26 1.32
CA GLY A 281 -1.94 -11.37 0.14
C GLY A 281 -0.64 -10.56 0.11
N VAL A 282 -0.28 -9.91 1.23
CA VAL A 282 0.97 -9.15 1.37
C VAL A 282 2.21 -10.04 1.15
N TYR A 283 2.16 -11.28 1.65
CA TYR A 283 3.20 -12.28 1.47
C TYR A 283 3.47 -12.60 -0.01
N PHE A 284 2.42 -12.87 -0.80
CA PHE A 284 2.57 -13.13 -2.23
C PHE A 284 3.07 -11.92 -3.00
N PHE A 285 2.60 -10.72 -2.64
CA PHE A 285 3.05 -9.49 -3.27
C PHE A 285 4.58 -9.29 -3.09
N ILE A 286 5.11 -9.48 -1.89
CA ILE A 286 6.57 -9.39 -1.61
C ILE A 286 7.38 -10.35 -2.47
N LEU A 287 6.96 -11.60 -2.56
CA LEU A 287 7.66 -12.60 -3.37
C LEU A 287 7.66 -12.20 -4.85
N SER A 288 6.59 -11.57 -5.31
CA SER A 288 6.45 -11.10 -6.70
C SER A 288 7.43 -9.96 -7.03
N GLU A 289 7.77 -9.11 -6.06
CA GLU A 289 8.71 -8.00 -6.25
C GLU A 289 10.16 -8.47 -6.48
N ILE A 290 10.55 -9.63 -5.92
CA ILE A 290 11.86 -10.24 -6.18
C ILE A 290 11.91 -10.81 -7.60
N VAL A 291 10.81 -11.42 -8.03
CA VAL A 291 10.68 -12.07 -9.34
C VAL A 291 10.63 -11.06 -10.49
N VAL A 292 10.04 -9.89 -10.27
CA VAL A 292 9.91 -8.81 -11.26
C VAL A 292 11.25 -8.32 -11.84
N ALA A 293 12.36 -8.67 -11.19
CA ALA A 293 13.71 -8.40 -11.65
C ALA A 293 13.96 -8.69 -13.15
N GLY A 294 13.40 -9.77 -13.68
CA GLY A 294 13.52 -10.10 -15.11
C GLY A 294 12.84 -9.07 -16.03
N LEU A 295 11.69 -8.53 -15.63
CA LEU A 295 10.98 -7.50 -16.39
C LEU A 295 11.69 -6.15 -16.29
N LEU A 296 12.23 -5.81 -15.12
CA LEU A 296 12.98 -4.56 -14.90
C LEU A 296 14.28 -4.54 -15.70
N LYS A 297 15.05 -5.63 -15.64
CA LYS A 297 16.36 -5.72 -16.31
C LYS A 297 16.27 -5.54 -17.82
N TYR A 298 15.22 -6.07 -18.45
CA TYR A 298 15.04 -6.03 -19.90
C TYR A 298 14.05 -4.94 -20.35
N GLU A 299 13.71 -4.01 -19.45
CA GLU A 299 12.82 -2.87 -19.71
C GLU A 299 11.45 -3.28 -20.27
N LYS A 300 10.96 -4.45 -19.85
CA LYS A 300 9.69 -5.05 -20.28
C LYS A 300 8.55 -4.76 -19.30
N THR A 301 8.53 -3.55 -18.74
CA THR A 301 7.57 -3.12 -17.72
C THR A 301 6.13 -3.06 -18.21
N CYS A 302 5.88 -2.97 -19.53
CA CYS A 302 4.53 -3.06 -20.10
C CYS A 302 3.81 -4.37 -19.76
N TRP A 303 4.53 -5.47 -19.57
CA TRP A 303 3.92 -6.74 -19.13
C TRP A 303 3.32 -6.65 -17.73
N ASN A 304 3.82 -5.78 -16.85
CA ASN A 304 3.21 -5.58 -15.54
C ASN A 304 1.77 -5.08 -15.66
N ILE A 305 1.47 -4.23 -16.65
CA ILE A 305 0.10 -3.73 -16.88
C ILE A 305 -0.82 -4.90 -17.25
N ALA A 306 -0.39 -5.75 -18.18
CA ALA A 306 -1.17 -6.92 -18.59
C ALA A 306 -1.37 -7.92 -17.44
N ILE A 307 -0.31 -8.19 -16.68
CA ILE A 307 -0.37 -9.08 -15.50
C ILE A 307 -1.30 -8.50 -14.43
N SER A 308 -1.20 -7.20 -14.12
CA SER A 308 -2.09 -6.53 -13.17
C SER A 308 -3.54 -6.62 -13.63
N LEU A 309 -3.84 -6.36 -14.91
CA LEU A 309 -5.20 -6.40 -15.43
C LEU A 309 -5.82 -7.81 -15.35
N LEU A 310 -5.05 -8.85 -15.71
CA LEU A 310 -5.50 -10.24 -15.56
C LEU A 310 -5.75 -10.61 -14.10
N SER A 311 -4.87 -10.17 -13.20
CA SER A 311 -4.99 -10.45 -11.76
C SER A 311 -6.19 -9.71 -11.14
N VAL A 312 -6.46 -8.48 -11.57
CA VAL A 312 -7.68 -7.73 -11.22
C VAL A 312 -8.91 -8.51 -11.68
N GLY A 313 -8.94 -8.97 -12.94
CA GLY A 313 -10.06 -9.73 -13.48
C GLY A 313 -10.35 -11.01 -12.67
N ILE A 314 -9.30 -11.74 -12.31
CA ILE A 314 -9.43 -12.96 -11.50
C ILE A 314 -9.87 -12.66 -10.08
N ASN A 315 -9.35 -11.58 -9.47
CA ASN A 315 -9.83 -11.13 -8.16
C ASN A 315 -11.33 -10.79 -8.21
N ILE A 316 -11.80 -10.03 -9.21
CA ILE A 316 -13.23 -9.70 -9.37
C ILE A 316 -14.08 -10.98 -9.43
N ILE A 317 -13.66 -11.97 -10.23
CA ILE A 317 -14.35 -13.26 -10.35
C ILE A 317 -14.37 -13.99 -9.00
N ALA A 318 -13.24 -14.06 -8.31
CA ALA A 318 -13.14 -14.67 -6.99
C ALA A 318 -14.02 -13.96 -5.97
N CYS A 319 -14.05 -12.62 -5.96
CA CYS A 319 -14.91 -11.81 -5.12
C CYS A 319 -16.39 -12.07 -5.42
N TYR A 320 -16.78 -12.18 -6.69
CA TYR A 320 -18.16 -12.46 -7.10
C TYR A 320 -18.67 -13.77 -6.53
N PHE A 321 -17.83 -14.81 -6.51
CA PHE A 321 -18.20 -16.09 -5.93
C PHE A 321 -18.05 -16.14 -4.41
N LEU A 322 -17.05 -15.49 -3.81
CA LEU A 322 -16.74 -15.67 -2.38
C LEU A 322 -17.46 -14.68 -1.46
N ILE A 323 -17.64 -13.42 -1.87
CA ILE A 323 -18.23 -12.39 -1.01
C ILE A 323 -19.68 -12.72 -0.59
N PRO A 324 -20.56 -13.22 -1.49
CA PRO A 324 -21.93 -13.54 -1.09
C PRO A 324 -22.05 -14.60 0.01
N TYR A 325 -21.11 -15.56 0.07
CA TYR A 325 -21.14 -16.66 1.05
C TYR A 325 -20.29 -16.36 2.29
N PHE A 326 -19.15 -15.68 2.15
CA PHE A 326 -18.16 -15.50 3.22
C PHE A 326 -17.95 -14.03 3.64
N GLY A 327 -18.63 -13.08 3.03
CA GLY A 327 -18.54 -11.65 3.35
C GLY A 327 -17.10 -11.13 3.33
N ALA A 328 -16.68 -10.49 4.45
CA ALA A 328 -15.35 -9.92 4.63
C ALA A 328 -14.22 -10.96 4.48
N GLU A 329 -14.43 -12.19 4.95
CA GLU A 329 -13.44 -13.27 4.82
C GLU A 329 -13.31 -13.69 3.36
N GLY A 330 -14.43 -13.79 2.64
CA GLY A 330 -14.45 -14.08 1.20
C GLY A 330 -13.67 -13.07 0.38
N ALA A 331 -13.82 -11.78 0.69
CA ALA A 331 -13.05 -10.70 0.06
C ALA A 331 -11.54 -10.85 0.31
N ALA A 332 -11.12 -11.17 1.54
CA ALA A 332 -9.70 -11.34 1.84
C ALA A 332 -9.10 -12.59 1.18
N ILE A 333 -9.87 -13.68 1.08
CA ILE A 333 -9.46 -14.89 0.34
C ILE A 333 -9.31 -14.57 -1.15
N ALA A 334 -10.28 -13.86 -1.75
CA ALA A 334 -10.23 -13.43 -3.14
C ALA A 334 -9.01 -12.54 -3.41
N ASN A 335 -8.68 -11.63 -2.48
CA ASN A 335 -7.52 -10.77 -2.57
C ASN A 335 -6.20 -11.57 -2.51
N ALA A 336 -6.07 -12.47 -1.52
CA ALA A 336 -4.91 -13.36 -1.41
C ALA A 336 -4.71 -14.22 -2.66
N PHE A 337 -5.81 -14.73 -3.22
CA PHE A 337 -5.80 -15.48 -4.47
C PHE A 337 -5.41 -14.61 -5.68
N GLY A 338 -5.90 -13.38 -5.76
CA GLY A 338 -5.51 -12.41 -6.77
C GLY A 338 -3.99 -12.14 -6.75
N PHE A 339 -3.41 -11.91 -5.57
CA PHE A 339 -1.96 -11.75 -5.42
C PHE A 339 -1.17 -13.03 -5.71
N PHE A 340 -1.72 -14.21 -5.39
CA PHE A 340 -1.12 -15.48 -5.78
C PHE A 340 -1.01 -15.61 -7.30
N ILE A 341 -2.10 -15.33 -8.03
CA ILE A 341 -2.07 -15.38 -9.50
C ILE A 341 -1.14 -14.31 -10.08
N PHE A 342 -1.15 -13.11 -9.51
CA PHE A 342 -0.22 -12.04 -9.85
C PHE A 342 1.24 -12.49 -9.72
N PHE A 343 1.58 -13.17 -8.62
CA PHE A 343 2.89 -13.76 -8.40
C PHE A 343 3.24 -14.83 -9.45
N ILE A 344 2.34 -15.77 -9.74
CA ILE A 344 2.57 -16.85 -10.71
C ILE A 344 2.74 -16.30 -12.13
N LEU A 345 1.91 -15.34 -12.55
CA LEU A 345 2.04 -14.68 -13.85
C LEU A 345 3.36 -13.91 -13.97
N ARG A 346 3.78 -13.20 -12.92
CA ARG A 346 5.10 -12.55 -12.86
C ARG A 346 6.23 -13.57 -12.97
N CYS A 347 6.16 -14.70 -12.25
CA CYS A 347 7.12 -15.80 -12.38
C CYS A 347 7.22 -16.29 -13.81
N TYR A 348 6.08 -16.59 -14.44
CA TYR A 348 6.04 -17.10 -15.80
C TYR A 348 6.71 -16.13 -16.78
N ILE A 349 6.28 -14.87 -16.81
CA ILE A 349 6.79 -13.90 -17.80
C ILE A 349 8.22 -13.48 -17.47
N ALA A 350 8.57 -13.20 -16.21
CA ALA A 350 9.91 -12.79 -15.84
C ALA A 350 10.95 -13.88 -16.12
N PHE A 351 10.59 -15.16 -15.97
CA PHE A 351 11.50 -16.27 -16.22
C PHE A 351 11.73 -16.56 -17.70
N LEU A 352 10.88 -16.06 -18.60
CA LEU A 352 11.19 -16.05 -20.04
C LEU A 352 12.42 -15.18 -20.35
N TYR A 353 12.65 -14.11 -19.57
CA TYR A 353 13.74 -13.17 -19.79
C TYR A 353 14.95 -13.41 -18.86
N TYR A 354 14.71 -13.63 -17.56
CA TYR A 354 15.76 -13.80 -16.56
C TYR A 354 15.42 -14.93 -15.56
N PRO A 355 15.56 -16.20 -15.97
CA PRO A 355 15.23 -17.32 -15.10
C PRO A 355 16.30 -17.46 -13.99
N PHE A 356 15.84 -17.50 -12.76
CA PHE A 356 16.59 -17.98 -11.60
C PHE A 356 15.84 -19.16 -10.96
N ARG A 357 16.57 -20.00 -10.23
CA ARG A 357 15.99 -21.23 -9.66
C ARG A 357 15.04 -20.87 -8.51
N ILE A 358 13.82 -21.37 -8.51
CA ILE A 358 12.93 -21.40 -7.33
C ILE A 358 12.72 -22.86 -6.94
N ILE A 359 12.87 -23.18 -5.66
CA ILE A 359 12.56 -24.51 -5.13
C ILE A 359 11.05 -24.58 -4.84
N TRP A 360 10.26 -24.89 -5.87
CA TRP A 360 8.80 -24.94 -5.78
C TRP A 360 8.23 -25.84 -4.67
N PRO A 361 8.77 -27.04 -4.39
CA PRO A 361 8.27 -27.86 -3.28
C PRO A 361 8.38 -27.16 -1.91
N MET A 362 9.43 -26.35 -1.71
CA MET A 362 9.61 -25.57 -0.50
C MET A 362 8.65 -24.38 -0.44
N PHE A 363 8.42 -23.71 -1.57
CA PHE A 363 7.41 -22.66 -1.67
C PHE A 363 6.01 -23.19 -1.30
N PHE A 364 5.58 -24.28 -1.95
CA PHE A 364 4.26 -24.86 -1.69
C PHE A 364 4.13 -25.42 -0.27
N SER A 365 5.20 -25.99 0.30
CA SER A 365 5.15 -26.43 1.70
C SER A 365 4.94 -25.23 2.64
N TYR A 366 5.67 -24.12 2.46
CA TYR A 366 5.51 -22.94 3.31
C TYR A 366 4.14 -22.27 3.14
N VAL A 367 3.61 -22.21 1.93
CA VAL A 367 2.24 -21.72 1.69
C VAL A 367 1.22 -22.63 2.37
N ALA A 368 1.38 -23.96 2.29
CA ALA A 368 0.52 -24.90 3.01
C ALA A 368 0.62 -24.70 4.53
N PHE A 369 1.83 -24.43 5.05
CA PHE A 369 2.03 -24.07 6.45
C PHE A 369 1.22 -22.84 6.85
N ILE A 370 1.28 -21.78 6.05
CA ILE A 370 0.54 -20.56 6.31
C ILE A 370 -0.98 -20.81 6.28
N ILE A 371 -1.49 -21.54 5.27
CA ILE A 371 -2.93 -21.81 5.15
C ILE A 371 -3.43 -22.63 6.35
N ILE A 372 -2.71 -23.68 6.76
CA ILE A 372 -3.08 -24.49 7.93
C ILE A 372 -3.04 -23.64 9.20
N ALA A 373 -2.01 -22.78 9.36
CA ALA A 373 -1.91 -21.84 10.46
C ALA A 373 -3.11 -20.88 10.52
N ILE A 374 -3.54 -20.31 9.39
CA ILE A 374 -4.74 -19.47 9.30
C ILE A 374 -5.98 -20.26 9.76
N CYS A 375 -6.18 -21.48 9.24
CA CYS A 375 -7.30 -22.34 9.62
C CYS A 375 -7.32 -22.68 11.13
N LEU A 376 -6.16 -23.00 11.71
CA LEU A 376 -6.04 -23.31 13.14
C LEU A 376 -6.36 -22.09 14.01
N THR A 377 -5.88 -20.91 13.63
CA THR A 377 -6.18 -19.67 14.36
C THR A 377 -7.62 -19.19 14.19
N ASN A 378 -8.31 -19.55 13.11
CA ASN A 378 -9.72 -19.20 12.92
C ASN A 378 -10.64 -20.10 13.75
N LYS A 379 -10.25 -21.35 14.01
CA LYS A 379 -10.98 -22.28 14.90
C LYS A 379 -10.59 -22.17 16.38
N ASN A 380 -9.79 -21.17 16.77
CA ASN A 380 -9.30 -20.95 18.14
C ASN A 380 -8.53 -22.14 18.78
N PHE A 381 -7.89 -22.99 17.97
CA PHE A 381 -7.07 -24.10 18.47
C PHE A 381 -5.64 -23.63 18.83
N ILE A 382 -5.54 -22.83 19.89
CA ILE A 382 -4.29 -22.15 20.29
C ILE A 382 -3.17 -23.17 20.62
N TYR A 383 -3.45 -24.24 21.37
CA TYR A 383 -2.45 -25.26 21.70
C TYR A 383 -1.94 -26.00 20.45
N SER A 384 -2.85 -26.37 19.55
CA SER A 384 -2.49 -27.00 18.27
C SER A 384 -1.64 -26.06 17.42
N TYR A 385 -1.90 -24.75 17.47
CA TYR A 385 -1.09 -23.75 16.80
C TYR A 385 0.34 -23.69 17.33
N TYR A 386 0.55 -23.71 18.65
CA TYR A 386 1.91 -23.72 19.23
C TYR A 386 2.70 -24.95 18.78
N CYS A 387 2.10 -26.14 18.82
CA CYS A 387 2.73 -27.36 18.30
C CYS A 387 3.03 -27.26 16.80
N TYR A 388 2.13 -26.63 16.04
CA TYR A 388 2.31 -26.42 14.61
C TYR A 388 3.45 -25.45 14.28
N PHE A 389 3.54 -24.36 15.05
CA PHE A 389 4.60 -23.37 14.92
C PHE A 389 5.98 -23.94 15.27
N THR A 390 6.08 -24.73 16.35
CA THR A 390 7.34 -25.41 16.70
C THR A 390 7.72 -26.45 15.65
N PHE A 391 6.75 -27.20 15.12
CA PHE A 391 6.98 -28.11 14.00
C PHE A 391 7.50 -27.39 12.76
N PHE A 392 6.93 -26.23 12.42
CA PHE A 392 7.44 -25.40 11.32
C PHE A 392 8.87 -24.92 11.55
N ILE A 393 9.23 -24.49 12.76
CA ILE A 393 10.60 -24.07 13.09
C ILE A 393 11.58 -25.24 12.87
N ILE A 394 11.25 -26.43 13.37
CA ILE A 394 12.08 -27.63 13.19
C ILE A 394 12.21 -28.00 11.71
N TYR A 395 11.08 -28.04 10.99
CA TYR A 395 11.04 -28.34 9.56
C TYR A 395 11.87 -27.36 8.74
N SER A 396 11.70 -26.06 8.99
CA SER A 396 12.43 -25.01 8.30
C SER A 396 13.93 -25.05 8.61
N PHE A 397 14.31 -25.34 9.85
CA PHE A 397 15.72 -25.51 10.24
C PHE A 397 16.38 -26.68 9.49
N VAL A 398 15.67 -27.80 9.31
CA VAL A 398 16.18 -28.96 8.55
C VAL A 398 16.40 -28.62 7.08
N LEU A 399 15.42 -27.95 6.45
CA LEU A 399 15.53 -27.56 5.03
C LEU A 399 16.60 -26.51 4.78
N GLU A 400 16.70 -25.53 5.68
CA GLU A 400 17.61 -24.38 5.53
C GLU A 400 18.96 -24.59 6.22
N LYS A 401 19.24 -25.79 6.76
CA LYS A 401 20.48 -26.11 7.50
C LYS A 401 21.75 -25.69 6.76
N LYS A 402 21.80 -25.89 5.43
CA LYS A 402 22.96 -25.52 4.60
C LYS A 402 23.18 -24.00 4.51
N ARG A 403 22.13 -23.19 4.67
CA ARG A 403 22.17 -21.72 4.63
C ARG A 403 22.25 -21.08 6.02
N LEU A 404 21.60 -21.66 7.02
CA LEU A 404 21.55 -21.14 8.39
C LEU A 404 22.82 -21.41 9.19
N LEU A 405 23.50 -22.55 8.99
CA LEU A 405 24.71 -22.91 9.74
C LEU A 405 25.86 -21.88 9.58
N PRO A 406 26.16 -21.35 8.38
CA PRO A 406 27.14 -20.27 8.22
C PRO A 406 26.75 -18.98 8.96
N ILE A 407 25.47 -18.58 8.90
CA ILE A 407 24.97 -17.35 9.52
C ILE A 407 25.04 -17.47 11.05
N LEU A 408 24.60 -18.59 11.61
CA LEU A 408 24.67 -18.87 13.04
C LEU A 408 26.12 -18.90 13.57
N LYS A 409 27.07 -19.41 12.77
CA LYS A 409 28.50 -19.34 13.11
C LYS A 409 29.02 -17.90 13.14
N ILE A 410 28.59 -17.04 12.21
CA ILE A 410 28.98 -15.62 12.19
C ILE A 410 28.39 -14.87 13.39
N VAL A 411 27.11 -15.11 13.72
CA VAL A 411 26.45 -14.49 14.87
C VAL A 411 27.10 -14.96 16.18
N LYS A 412 27.34 -16.26 16.32
CA LYS A 412 28.05 -16.84 17.47
C LYS A 412 29.43 -16.22 17.65
N ASN A 413 30.21 -16.13 16.57
CA ASN A 413 31.54 -15.52 16.62
C ASN A 413 31.52 -14.02 16.94
N ARG A 414 30.44 -13.29 16.59
CA ARG A 414 30.27 -11.88 16.98
C ARG A 414 29.87 -11.72 18.45
N LEU A 415 28.98 -12.58 18.94
CA LEU A 415 28.58 -12.59 20.35
C LEU A 415 29.75 -12.97 21.26
N GLU A 416 30.55 -13.97 20.88
CA GLU A 416 31.75 -14.38 21.62
C GLU A 416 32.81 -13.26 21.65
N ARG A 417 32.91 -12.43 20.60
CA ARG A 417 33.80 -11.25 20.56
C ARG A 417 33.28 -10.02 21.32
N GLN A 418 32.00 -9.99 21.67
CA GLN A 418 31.43 -8.92 22.50
C GLN A 418 31.42 -9.28 23.99
N LEU A 419 31.57 -10.58 24.32
CA LEU A 419 31.61 -11.11 25.68
C LEU A 419 33.05 -11.37 26.19
N ALA A 420 34.05 -11.37 25.30
CA ALA A 420 35.48 -11.33 25.61
C ALA A 420 36.00 -9.91 25.47
#